data_AF-A0A5N5PNH3-F1
#
_entry.id   AF-A0A5N5PNH3-F1
#
_cell.length_a   1.000
_cell.length_b   1.000
_cell.length_c   1.000
_cell.angle_alpha   90.00
_cell.angle_beta   90.00
_cell.angle_gamma   90.00
#
_symmetry.space_group_name_H-M   'P 1'
#
loop_
_entity.id
_entity.type
_entity.pdbx_description
1 polymer ?
#
loop_
_entity_poly.entity_id
_entity_poly.type
_entity_poly.pdbx_seq_one_letter_code
_entity_poly.pdbx_strand_id
1 'polypeptide(L)'
;MRTPVLAVLLAFSSIGRALWPWNWQGASKPTLPRRRGRVMPGSRRSTQTRGQSTQYPAVRYKKTSICETTEGVASYSGYIDLDEHSHLFFWFFEARRNAETAPITFWLNGGPGSDSLIGLFTEIGPCTVNPDLTTTLNPFSWSEYSNLLFLSQPLGVGFSYGTEGEGTFDGDGPPKYLVLNATATDTSRRAAMAAWKAVQAFLAELPRMSPRVASRDFNLWTESYGGHYGPSKVSSACCCGW
;
A
#
# COMPACT_ATOMS: atom_id res chain seq x y z
N MET A 1 -3.73 16.84 -35.67
CA MET A 1 -2.77 15.73 -35.91
C MET A 1 -2.44 15.00 -34.61
N ARG A 2 -3.47 14.28 -34.06
CA ARG A 2 -3.76 13.52 -32.83
C ARG A 2 -3.10 12.14 -32.91
N THR A 3 -1.96 11.95 -32.31
CA THR A 3 -1.23 10.72 -31.97
C THR A 3 -2.05 9.84 -31.02
N PRO A 4 -2.29 8.58 -31.31
CA PRO A 4 -2.94 7.67 -30.37
C PRO A 4 -1.94 6.99 -29.42
N VAL A 5 -2.09 7.15 -28.05
CA VAL A 5 -1.62 6.46 -26.84
C VAL A 5 -2.06 4.99 -26.90
N LEU A 6 -1.27 4.06 -27.34
CA LEU A 6 -1.20 2.60 -27.26
C LEU A 6 -0.94 2.13 -25.83
N ALA A 7 -1.92 1.86 -25.00
CA ALA A 7 -1.99 1.03 -23.78
C ALA A 7 -1.78 -0.44 -24.12
N VAL A 8 -0.54 -0.90 -24.08
CA VAL A 8 -0.18 -2.32 -24.16
C VAL A 8 -0.39 -2.98 -22.79
N LEU A 9 -1.59 -3.52 -22.49
CA LEU A 9 -1.98 -4.50 -21.47
C LEU A 9 -1.38 -5.87 -21.79
N LEU A 10 -0.19 -6.15 -21.32
CA LEU A 10 0.29 -7.54 -21.41
C LEU A 10 -0.21 -8.35 -20.21
N ALA A 11 -1.35 -9.10 -20.42
CA ALA A 11 -1.89 -10.21 -19.64
C ALA A 11 -1.10 -11.50 -19.91
N PHE A 12 -0.10 -11.82 -19.08
CA PHE A 12 0.46 -13.18 -19.16
C PHE A 12 -0.52 -14.18 -18.55
N SER A 13 -1.51 -14.70 -19.36
CA SER A 13 -2.23 -15.97 -19.12
C SER A 13 -1.47 -17.14 -19.75
N SER A 14 -0.62 -17.83 -18.96
CA SER A 14 -0.52 -19.30 -18.97
C SER A 14 0.93 -19.73 -18.73
N ILE A 15 1.26 -19.98 -17.48
CA ILE A 15 2.22 -21.07 -17.22
C ILE A 15 1.73 -21.91 -16.05
N GLY A 16 0.86 -22.99 -16.26
CA GLY A 16 0.95 -24.43 -16.08
C GLY A 16 1.91 -24.84 -14.96
N ARG A 17 1.30 -25.24 -13.75
CA ARG A 17 1.46 -26.40 -12.88
C ARG A 17 2.85 -27.00 -12.98
N ALA A 18 3.76 -26.60 -12.06
CA ALA A 18 4.65 -27.57 -11.40
C ALA A 18 6.00 -26.92 -11.08
N LEU A 19 6.09 -26.29 -9.86
CA LEU A 19 7.19 -26.64 -8.96
C LEU A 19 7.19 -25.71 -7.75
N TRP A 20 6.20 -25.89 -6.78
CA TRP A 20 6.57 -25.37 -5.46
C TRP A 20 6.12 -26.35 -4.38
N PRO A 21 6.98 -27.22 -3.71
CA PRO A 21 6.36 -28.04 -2.67
C PRO A 21 6.21 -27.29 -1.34
N TRP A 22 5.07 -26.56 -1.01
CA TRP A 22 4.79 -26.25 0.40
C TRP A 22 4.07 -27.42 1.08
N ASN A 23 4.68 -28.41 1.75
CA ASN A 23 4.26 -29.28 2.86
C ASN A 23 4.14 -28.49 4.17
N TRP A 24 3.01 -27.87 4.47
CA TRP A 24 2.59 -27.31 5.77
C TRP A 24 2.30 -28.42 6.77
N GLN A 25 3.16 -29.28 7.06
CA GLN A 25 2.98 -30.03 8.32
C GLN A 25 4.28 -30.04 9.10
N GLY A 26 4.56 -28.94 9.86
CA GLY A 26 5.33 -29.11 11.11
C GLY A 26 6.20 -27.91 11.40
N ALA A 27 5.68 -26.67 11.42
CA ALA A 27 6.59 -25.65 11.98
C ALA A 27 6.05 -25.13 13.31
N SER A 28 6.43 -25.68 14.43
CA SER A 28 6.31 -25.11 15.78
C SER A 28 6.71 -23.64 15.80
N LYS A 29 5.66 -22.78 16.11
CA LYS A 29 5.63 -21.32 16.28
C LYS A 29 6.59 -20.86 17.37
N PRO A 30 7.71 -20.24 17.10
CA PRO A 30 8.44 -19.60 18.20
C PRO A 30 7.62 -18.50 18.88
N THR A 31 7.26 -18.66 20.22
CA THR A 31 6.64 -17.71 21.16
C THR A 31 7.47 -16.45 21.30
N LEU A 32 7.18 -15.42 20.45
CA LEU A 32 7.71 -14.07 20.60
C LEU A 32 7.00 -13.33 21.73
N PRO A 33 7.69 -12.82 22.77
CA PRO A 33 7.10 -12.00 23.84
C PRO A 33 6.25 -10.85 23.28
N ARG A 34 4.96 -10.78 23.63
CA ARG A 34 3.89 -9.79 23.43
C ARG A 34 4.38 -8.37 23.71
N ARG A 35 4.99 -7.74 22.66
CA ARG A 35 5.27 -6.29 22.73
C ARG A 35 4.11 -5.49 22.16
N ARG A 36 3.21 -4.85 22.98
CA ARG A 36 2.40 -3.62 22.92
C ARG A 36 2.61 -2.88 21.61
N GLY A 37 1.68 -3.06 20.52
CA GLY A 37 0.99 -2.21 19.55
C GLY A 37 1.91 -1.73 18.44
N ARG A 38 1.99 -2.43 17.32
CA ARG A 38 2.43 -2.09 15.96
C ARG A 38 2.26 -0.60 15.67
N VAL A 39 3.07 0.21 16.35
CA VAL A 39 3.30 1.63 16.03
C VAL A 39 4.72 1.80 15.51
N MET A 40 4.82 1.99 14.14
CA MET A 40 6.04 2.65 13.65
C MET A 40 6.97 3.02 14.82
N PRO A 41 8.15 2.37 15.11
CA PRO A 41 9.10 2.85 16.11
C PRO A 41 9.58 4.28 15.81
N GLY A 42 8.72 5.28 16.13
CA GLY A 42 9.39 6.59 16.12
C GLY A 42 8.64 7.63 16.93
N SER A 43 9.16 8.06 18.17
CA SER A 43 8.98 9.25 19.03
C SER A 43 7.86 10.14 18.52
N ARG A 44 6.56 10.23 19.11
CA ARG A 44 5.45 11.20 19.07
C ARG A 44 5.93 12.58 18.63
N ARG A 45 7.18 12.70 18.12
CA ARG A 45 7.60 14.05 17.71
C ARG A 45 7.88 14.08 16.21
N SER A 46 6.76 14.23 15.32
CA SER A 46 6.79 14.99 14.06
C SER A 46 5.84 14.38 13.04
N THR A 47 4.64 13.71 13.46
CA THR A 47 3.66 13.25 12.47
C THR A 47 2.96 14.44 11.81
N GLN A 48 3.34 14.63 10.46
CA GLN A 48 2.61 15.67 9.70
C GLN A 48 1.21 15.19 9.32
N THR A 49 0.16 16.07 9.68
CA THR A 49 -1.22 15.67 9.43
C THR A 49 -1.94 16.75 8.62
N ARG A 50 -2.48 16.28 7.52
CA ARG A 50 -3.56 17.11 6.96
C ARG A 50 -4.93 16.68 7.48
N GLY A 51 -5.68 17.68 8.23
CA GLY A 51 -7.02 17.49 8.78
C GLY A 51 -8.07 17.20 7.73
N GLN A 52 -8.93 16.17 7.94
CA GLN A 52 -10.04 15.77 7.06
C GLN A 52 -10.74 17.00 6.46
N SER A 53 -10.67 17.24 5.09
CA SER A 53 -11.49 18.26 4.42
C SER A 53 -12.79 17.66 3.89
N THR A 54 -13.86 18.51 3.68
CA THR A 54 -15.14 18.06 3.12
C THR A 54 -14.93 17.29 1.82
N GLN A 55 -13.64 17.32 1.30
CA GLN A 55 -13.45 16.81 -0.06
C GLN A 55 -12.55 15.56 -0.04
N TYR A 56 -11.60 15.32 1.01
CA TYR A 56 -10.72 14.15 1.00
C TYR A 56 -10.44 13.68 2.43
N PRO A 57 -10.17 12.32 2.51
CA PRO A 57 -9.79 11.82 3.83
C PRO A 57 -8.48 12.44 4.33
N ALA A 58 -8.34 12.32 5.72
CA ALA A 58 -7.12 12.84 6.36
C ALA A 58 -5.93 11.91 6.08
N VAL A 59 -4.71 12.57 5.90
CA VAL A 59 -3.48 11.80 5.68
C VAL A 59 -2.46 12.14 6.78
N ARG A 60 -2.00 11.05 7.44
CA ARG A 60 -0.92 11.21 8.44
C ARG A 60 0.32 10.45 7.98
N TYR A 61 1.48 11.20 8.11
CA TYR A 61 2.66 10.50 7.58
C TYR A 61 3.93 11.01 8.25
N LYS A 62 4.93 10.14 8.08
CA LYS A 62 6.29 10.49 8.52
C LYS A 62 7.30 10.16 7.43
N LYS A 63 8.29 11.08 7.48
CA LYS A 63 9.39 10.75 6.56
C LYS A 63 10.17 9.53 7.08
N THR A 64 10.54 8.59 6.14
CA THR A 64 11.22 7.37 6.59
C THR A 64 12.69 7.41 6.17
N SER A 65 13.43 6.60 6.97
CA SER A 65 14.87 6.57 6.65
C SER A 65 15.34 5.14 6.43
N ILE A 66 14.30 4.24 6.37
CA ILE A 66 14.65 2.83 6.18
C ILE A 66 14.23 2.41 4.76
N CYS A 67 15.07 1.41 4.14
CA CYS A 67 14.80 0.81 2.82
C CYS A 67 15.31 1.72 1.70
N GLU A 68 14.82 3.00 1.65
CA GLU A 68 15.39 3.93 0.65
C GLU A 68 16.40 4.86 1.32
N THR A 69 17.73 4.63 1.03
CA THR A 69 18.77 5.38 1.75
C THR A 69 19.59 6.23 0.77
N THR A 70 19.13 6.29 -0.51
CA THR A 70 19.82 7.13 -1.49
C THR A 70 19.72 8.61 -1.12
N GLU A 71 20.88 9.28 -1.16
CA GLU A 71 20.91 10.72 -0.82
C GLU A 71 20.01 11.53 -1.73
N GLY A 72 19.17 12.33 -1.12
CA GLY A 72 18.34 13.24 -1.93
C GLY A 72 17.02 12.61 -2.35
N VAL A 73 16.86 11.33 -1.97
CA VAL A 73 15.60 10.66 -2.31
C VAL A 73 14.79 10.43 -1.02
N ALA A 74 13.53 10.96 -1.09
CA ALA A 74 12.72 10.89 0.15
C ALA A 74 11.71 9.74 0.06
N SER A 75 11.42 9.24 1.25
CA SER A 75 10.31 8.29 1.37
C SER A 75 9.43 8.62 2.58
N TYR A 76 8.10 8.24 2.37
CA TYR A 76 7.12 8.56 3.42
C TYR A 76 6.19 7.37 3.64
N SER A 77 5.93 7.15 4.93
CA SER A 77 4.90 6.15 5.21
C SER A 77 3.91 6.67 6.25
N GLY A 78 2.72 6.15 6.13
CA GLY A 78 1.70 6.62 7.09
C GLY A 78 0.33 6.03 6.80
N TYR A 79 -0.67 6.87 7.26
CA TYR A 79 -2.03 6.33 7.14
C TYR A 79 -2.93 7.32 6.42
N ILE A 80 -3.78 6.71 5.57
CA ILE A 80 -4.95 7.45 5.08
C ILE A 80 -6.19 7.05 5.87
N ASP A 81 -6.78 8.10 6.53
CA ASP A 81 -7.90 7.81 7.44
C ASP A 81 -9.24 8.00 6.73
N LEU A 82 -9.84 6.86 6.34
CA LEU A 82 -11.10 6.92 5.58
C LEU A 82 -12.24 7.44 6.46
N ASP A 83 -12.20 7.07 7.73
CA ASP A 83 -13.10 7.59 8.78
C ASP A 83 -12.46 7.42 10.16
N GLU A 84 -13.26 7.62 11.19
CA GLU A 84 -12.72 7.60 12.56
C GLU A 84 -12.21 6.20 12.94
N HIS A 85 -12.55 5.26 12.10
CA HIS A 85 -12.23 3.91 12.56
C HIS A 85 -11.45 3.13 11.50
N SER A 86 -11.36 3.67 10.34
CA SER A 86 -10.75 2.92 9.24
C SER A 86 -9.50 3.64 8.74
N HIS A 87 -8.36 2.85 8.79
CA HIS A 87 -7.08 3.48 8.50
C HIS A 87 -6.25 2.61 7.55
N LEU A 88 -5.95 3.18 6.30
CA LEU A 88 -5.16 2.42 5.33
C LEU A 88 -3.69 2.86 5.37
N PHE A 89 -2.87 1.82 5.38
CA PHE A 89 -1.44 2.10 5.44
C PHE A 89 -0.86 2.23 4.03
N PHE A 90 0.00 3.25 3.90
CA PHE A 90 0.72 3.43 2.63
C PHE A 90 2.20 3.66 2.88
N TRP A 91 2.97 3.38 1.91
CA TRP A 91 4.40 3.72 1.88
C TRP A 91 4.79 4.21 0.48
N PHE A 92 5.31 5.47 0.50
CA PHE A 92 5.58 6.16 -0.77
C PHE A 92 7.08 6.41 -0.91
N PHE A 93 7.59 6.24 -2.20
CA PHE A 93 9.01 6.47 -2.49
C PHE A 93 9.15 7.38 -3.71
N GLU A 94 9.95 8.40 -3.56
CA GLU A 94 10.26 9.22 -4.75
C GLU A 94 11.13 8.42 -5.73
N ALA A 95 10.96 8.84 -6.98
CA ALA A 95 11.86 8.25 -7.98
C ALA A 95 13.30 8.69 -7.74
N ARG A 96 14.22 7.77 -8.03
CA ARG A 96 15.63 8.12 -7.81
C ARG A 96 16.13 9.06 -8.91
N ARG A 97 15.43 8.90 -10.08
CA ARG A 97 15.79 9.81 -11.18
C ARG A 97 14.61 10.68 -11.56
N ASN A 98 14.89 11.93 -11.57
CA ASN A 98 13.91 12.92 -12.06
C ASN A 98 12.56 12.77 -11.37
N ALA A 99 12.60 12.80 -9.98
CA ALA A 99 11.37 12.58 -9.19
C ALA A 99 10.29 13.60 -9.58
N GLU A 100 10.72 14.75 -10.09
CA GLU A 100 9.77 15.84 -10.41
C GLU A 100 8.89 15.47 -11.60
N THR A 101 9.50 14.73 -12.57
CA THR A 101 8.73 14.50 -13.82
C THR A 101 8.37 13.01 -13.96
N ALA A 102 8.98 12.20 -13.13
CA ALA A 102 8.68 10.77 -13.23
C ALA A 102 7.22 10.48 -12.87
N PRO A 103 6.59 9.43 -13.59
CA PRO A 103 5.20 9.10 -13.27
C PRO A 103 5.05 8.52 -11.86
N ILE A 104 3.79 8.57 -11.38
CA ILE A 104 3.47 7.91 -10.11
C ILE A 104 2.92 6.51 -10.42
N THR A 105 3.61 5.53 -9.85
CA THR A 105 3.11 4.16 -9.97
C THR A 105 2.45 3.69 -8.68
N PHE A 106 1.20 3.39 -8.87
CA PHE A 106 0.40 2.84 -7.77
C PHE A 106 0.43 1.30 -7.84
N TRP A 107 0.94 0.64 -6.76
CA TRP A 107 1.14 -0.81 -6.80
C TRP A 107 0.22 -1.50 -5.80
N LEU A 108 -0.40 -2.67 -6.34
CA LEU A 108 -1.27 -3.47 -5.46
C LEU A 108 -0.92 -4.95 -5.62
N ASN A 109 -0.62 -5.51 -4.54
CA ASN A 109 -0.60 -6.99 -4.58
C ASN A 109 -2.00 -7.58 -4.50
N GLY A 110 -2.09 -8.87 -4.90
CA GLY A 110 -3.48 -9.53 -5.11
C GLY A 110 -3.70 -10.34 -3.73
N GLY A 111 -4.07 -11.79 -3.80
CA GLY A 111 -4.56 -12.75 -2.81
C GLY A 111 -5.95 -13.26 -3.13
N PRO A 112 -7.00 -12.11 -2.60
CA PRO A 112 -7.41 -10.96 -1.78
C PRO A 112 -6.87 -11.03 -0.35
N GLY A 113 -6.18 -9.85 0.05
CA GLY A 113 -5.77 -9.77 1.45
C GLY A 113 -4.26 -9.81 1.63
N SER A 114 -3.55 -9.93 0.46
CA SER A 114 -2.09 -9.86 0.58
C SER A 114 -1.61 -8.40 0.63
N ASP A 115 -0.65 -8.24 1.46
CA ASP A 115 -0.08 -6.89 1.66
C ASP A 115 0.83 -6.50 0.50
N SER A 116 0.69 -5.19 0.14
CA SER A 116 1.52 -4.70 -0.97
C SER A 116 2.98 -4.53 -0.53
N LEU A 117 3.22 -4.72 0.69
CA LEU A 117 4.62 -4.64 1.13
C LEU A 117 5.40 -5.88 0.68
N ILE A 118 4.64 -6.89 0.30
CA ILE A 118 5.32 -8.02 -0.34
C ILE A 118 6.03 -7.57 -1.62
N GLY A 119 5.32 -6.83 -2.43
CA GLY A 119 5.95 -6.25 -3.63
C GLY A 119 7.06 -5.28 -3.31
N LEU A 120 6.85 -4.58 -2.21
CA LEU A 120 7.87 -3.59 -1.82
C LEU A 120 9.19 -4.27 -1.47
N PHE A 121 9.16 -5.39 -0.72
CA PHE A 121 10.42 -5.90 -0.16
C PHE A 121 10.93 -7.07 -1.00
N THR A 122 10.06 -7.59 -1.91
CA THR A 122 10.56 -8.85 -2.49
C THR A 122 10.47 -8.79 -4.02
N GLU A 123 9.98 -7.66 -4.52
CA GLU A 123 9.78 -7.68 -5.99
C GLU A 123 10.34 -6.41 -6.61
N ILE A 124 9.56 -5.28 -6.46
CA ILE A 124 9.92 -4.14 -7.31
C ILE A 124 10.30 -2.94 -6.43
N GLY A 125 10.30 -3.07 -5.15
CA GLY A 125 10.50 -1.95 -4.24
C GLY A 125 11.95 -1.51 -4.16
N PRO A 126 12.28 -0.51 -3.44
CA PRO A 126 13.59 0.15 -3.42
C PRO A 126 14.63 -0.67 -2.65
N CYS A 127 14.07 -1.65 -1.86
CA CYS A 127 15.06 -2.40 -1.08
C CYS A 127 14.55 -3.81 -0.79
N THR A 128 15.52 -4.66 -0.34
CA THR A 128 15.20 -5.98 0.20
C THR A 128 15.64 -6.10 1.66
N VAL A 129 14.93 -6.98 2.31
CA VAL A 129 15.26 -7.17 3.73
C VAL A 129 16.23 -8.35 3.86
N ASN A 130 17.42 -8.14 4.58
CA ASN A 130 18.43 -9.18 4.80
C ASN A 130 18.12 -10.02 6.04
N PRO A 131 18.77 -11.18 6.15
CA PRO A 131 18.53 -12.05 7.31
C PRO A 131 18.87 -11.35 8.63
N ASP A 132 19.69 -10.37 8.57
CA ASP A 132 20.05 -9.66 9.80
C ASP A 132 19.12 -8.48 10.07
N LEU A 133 18.05 -8.40 9.30
CA LEU A 133 16.95 -7.42 9.46
C LEU A 133 17.41 -6.02 9.06
N THR A 134 18.54 -5.95 8.33
CA THR A 134 18.89 -4.68 7.67
C THR A 134 18.35 -4.67 6.25
N THR A 135 18.43 -3.42 5.61
CA THR A 135 17.90 -3.35 4.23
C THR A 135 19.04 -3.03 3.25
N THR A 136 18.93 -3.67 2.08
CA THR A 136 19.85 -3.37 0.98
C THR A 136 19.08 -2.80 -0.22
N LEU A 137 19.74 -1.76 -0.78
CA LEU A 137 19.07 -1.16 -1.94
C LEU A 137 18.94 -2.17 -3.10
N ASN A 138 17.74 -2.12 -3.69
CA ASN A 138 17.49 -2.93 -4.89
C ASN A 138 17.89 -2.17 -6.16
N PRO A 139 18.97 -2.66 -6.85
CA PRO A 139 19.45 -1.92 -8.03
C PRO A 139 18.47 -1.99 -9.20
N PHE A 140 17.48 -2.88 -9.14
CA PHE A 140 16.51 -3.01 -10.24
C PHE A 140 15.13 -2.56 -9.79
N SER A 141 15.15 -1.69 -8.87
CA SER A 141 13.88 -1.19 -8.34
C SER A 141 13.17 -0.33 -9.39
N TRP A 142 11.91 -0.42 -9.35
CA TRP A 142 11.13 0.46 -10.25
C TRP A 142 11.25 1.93 -9.83
N SER A 143 11.70 2.18 -8.59
CA SER A 143 11.82 3.56 -8.12
C SER A 143 12.97 4.27 -8.82
N GLU A 144 13.67 3.43 -9.74
CA GLU A 144 14.71 4.11 -10.52
C GLU A 144 14.12 5.15 -11.47
N TYR A 145 12.84 4.94 -11.79
CA TYR A 145 12.29 5.84 -12.82
C TYR A 145 10.84 6.19 -12.49
N SER A 146 10.33 5.71 -11.39
CA SER A 146 8.93 6.02 -11.05
C SER A 146 8.80 6.34 -9.57
N ASN A 147 7.90 7.34 -9.27
CA ASN A 147 7.45 7.51 -7.87
C ASN A 147 6.50 6.38 -7.45
N LEU A 148 6.91 5.62 -6.45
CA LEU A 148 6.19 4.38 -6.16
C LEU A 148 5.31 4.53 -4.93
N LEU A 149 4.04 4.15 -5.10
CA LEU A 149 3.08 4.15 -3.99
C LEU A 149 2.58 2.74 -3.74
N PHE A 150 2.84 2.23 -2.50
CA PHE A 150 2.34 0.92 -2.08
C PHE A 150 1.20 1.07 -1.07
N LEU A 151 0.19 0.35 -1.29
CA LEU A 151 -0.98 0.48 -0.40
C LEU A 151 -1.35 -0.88 0.18
N SER A 152 -1.48 -0.92 1.50
CA SER A 152 -1.99 -2.14 2.16
C SER A 152 -3.52 -2.17 2.16
N GLN A 153 -4.07 -2.91 1.25
CA GLN A 153 -5.52 -3.05 1.07
C GLN A 153 -5.86 -4.50 0.68
N PRO A 154 -7.20 -4.71 1.16
CA PRO A 154 -8.27 -3.93 1.79
C PRO A 154 -8.04 -3.73 3.28
N LEU A 155 -9.01 -3.05 3.97
CA LEU A 155 -8.89 -2.82 5.42
C LEU A 155 -8.63 -4.12 6.18
N GLY A 156 -7.62 -4.14 7.06
CA GLY A 156 -7.29 -5.33 7.83
C GLY A 156 -6.06 -6.06 7.29
N VAL A 157 -5.56 -5.58 6.14
CA VAL A 157 -4.37 -6.20 5.52
C VAL A 157 -3.13 -5.40 5.94
N GLY A 158 -2.03 -6.14 6.26
CA GLY A 158 -0.78 -5.48 6.65
C GLY A 158 -0.94 -4.61 7.88
N PHE A 159 -0.52 -3.33 7.60
CA PHE A 159 -0.58 -2.39 8.74
C PHE A 159 -1.88 -1.60 8.70
N SER A 160 -2.76 -1.89 7.70
CA SER A 160 -4.08 -1.23 7.68
C SER A 160 -5.02 -1.84 8.72
N TYR A 161 -5.71 -0.85 9.44
CA TYR A 161 -6.52 -1.39 10.55
C TYR A 161 -7.79 -0.57 10.73
N GLY A 162 -8.81 -1.15 11.45
CA GLY A 162 -10.04 -0.51 11.88
C GLY A 162 -10.33 -0.72 13.36
N THR A 163 -11.47 -0.11 13.87
CA THR A 163 -11.83 -0.27 15.29
C THR A 163 -12.11 -1.75 15.60
N GLU A 164 -11.61 -2.02 16.82
CA GLU A 164 -11.71 -3.38 17.36
C GLU A 164 -13.05 -3.58 18.09
N GLY A 165 -13.90 -4.51 17.57
CA GLY A 165 -15.12 -4.90 18.29
C GLY A 165 -14.95 -6.21 19.03
N GLU A 166 -15.87 -6.47 20.07
CA GLU A 166 -15.88 -7.72 20.86
C GLU A 166 -16.14 -8.92 19.96
N GLY A 167 -15.18 -9.93 19.84
CA GLY A 167 -15.37 -11.15 19.06
C GLY A 167 -15.31 -12.40 19.92
N THR A 168 -15.77 -13.70 19.26
CA THR A 168 -15.84 -14.99 19.96
C THR A 168 -14.73 -15.91 19.46
N PHE A 169 -13.45 -15.99 20.14
CA PHE A 169 -12.58 -17.12 19.92
C PHE A 169 -12.50 -17.97 21.19
N ASP A 170 -12.77 -19.28 21.10
CA ASP A 170 -12.64 -20.32 22.12
C ASP A 170 -11.33 -20.18 22.90
N GLY A 171 -10.77 -18.95 23.29
CA GLY A 171 -9.67 -18.75 24.24
C GLY A 171 -10.04 -17.83 25.38
N ASP A 172 -9.20 -17.94 26.51
CA ASP A 172 -9.39 -17.25 27.80
C ASP A 172 -9.16 -15.74 27.65
N GLY A 173 -10.27 -14.97 27.15
CA GLY A 173 -10.59 -13.53 27.20
C GLY A 173 -11.44 -13.08 26.03
N PRO A 174 -12.28 -11.88 26.24
CA PRO A 174 -13.14 -11.54 25.10
C PRO A 174 -12.33 -11.21 23.83
N PRO A 175 -12.36 -12.01 22.69
CA PRO A 175 -11.65 -11.72 21.44
C PRO A 175 -11.96 -10.32 20.90
N LYS A 176 -10.93 -9.44 20.85
CA LYS A 176 -11.12 -8.15 20.14
C LYS A 176 -10.82 -8.30 18.65
N TYR A 177 -11.77 -8.20 17.77
CA TYR A 177 -11.62 -8.23 16.30
C TYR A 177 -11.86 -6.84 15.71
N LEU A 178 -11.10 -6.74 14.51
CA LEU A 178 -11.47 -5.56 13.71
C LEU A 178 -12.95 -5.59 13.35
N VAL A 179 -13.79 -4.81 14.06
CA VAL A 179 -15.17 -4.69 13.55
C VAL A 179 -15.15 -4.13 12.13
N LEU A 180 -15.02 -5.13 11.25
CA LEU A 180 -15.10 -4.69 9.85
C LEU A 180 -16.56 -4.60 9.41
N ASN A 181 -17.07 -3.42 9.35
CA ASN A 181 -18.39 -3.41 8.73
C ASN A 181 -18.39 -4.20 7.40
N ALA A 182 -18.56 -5.48 7.43
CA ALA A 182 -18.57 -6.44 6.31
C ALA A 182 -19.44 -5.95 5.17
N THR A 183 -20.37 -5.00 5.41
CA THR A 183 -21.20 -4.40 4.35
C THR A 183 -20.52 -3.18 3.75
N ALA A 184 -19.56 -2.66 4.43
CA ALA A 184 -18.84 -1.44 3.97
C ALA A 184 -17.54 -1.83 3.25
N THR A 185 -16.94 -3.19 3.34
CA THR A 185 -15.66 -3.49 2.69
C THR A 185 -15.61 -4.97 2.29
N ASP A 186 -16.87 -5.67 2.15
CA ASP A 186 -16.83 -7.13 1.98
C ASP A 186 -16.89 -7.50 0.50
N THR A 187 -16.81 -6.42 -0.33
CA THR A 187 -16.82 -6.80 -1.75
C THR A 187 -15.66 -6.12 -2.48
N SER A 188 -15.18 -6.78 -3.50
CA SER A 188 -14.16 -6.19 -4.40
C SER A 188 -14.52 -4.76 -4.78
N ARG A 189 -15.80 -4.42 -4.90
CA ARG A 189 -16.26 -3.07 -5.27
C ARG A 189 -15.98 -2.07 -4.16
N ARG A 190 -16.26 -2.30 -3.03
CA ARG A 190 -16.08 -1.37 -1.91
C ARG A 190 -14.59 -1.19 -1.61
N ALA A 191 -13.84 -2.33 -1.71
CA ALA A 191 -12.38 -2.20 -1.57
C ALA A 191 -11.79 -1.29 -2.64
N ALA A 192 -12.38 -1.40 -3.76
CA ALA A 192 -11.91 -0.53 -4.85
C ALA A 192 -12.24 0.94 -4.58
N MET A 193 -13.42 1.19 -4.05
CA MET A 193 -13.81 2.58 -3.74
C MET A 193 -12.93 3.16 -2.63
N ALA A 194 -12.68 2.33 -1.64
CA ALA A 194 -11.82 2.80 -0.55
C ALA A 194 -10.41 3.08 -1.07
N ALA A 195 -9.89 2.18 -1.84
CA ALA A 195 -8.55 2.39 -2.41
C ALA A 195 -8.50 3.67 -3.26
N TRP A 196 -9.61 3.86 -4.00
CA TRP A 196 -9.66 5.07 -4.84
C TRP A 196 -9.70 6.33 -3.99
N LYS A 197 -10.50 6.32 -2.97
CA LYS A 197 -10.52 7.47 -2.06
C LYS A 197 -9.14 7.72 -1.45
N ALA A 198 -8.49 6.64 -1.19
CA ALA A 198 -7.13 6.78 -0.63
C ALA A 198 -6.18 7.42 -1.63
N VAL A 199 -6.33 7.03 -2.83
CA VAL A 199 -5.44 7.58 -3.88
C VAL A 199 -5.72 9.08 -4.04
N GLN A 200 -7.00 9.44 -4.05
CA GLN A 200 -7.34 10.86 -4.17
C GLN A 200 -6.76 11.67 -3.01
N ALA A 201 -6.94 11.10 -1.86
CA ALA A 201 -6.41 11.81 -0.68
C ALA A 201 -4.88 11.95 -0.76
N PHE A 202 -4.31 10.87 -1.19
CA PHE A 202 -2.86 10.90 -1.30
C PHE A 202 -2.41 11.94 -2.31
N LEU A 203 -2.96 11.91 -3.47
CA LEU A 203 -2.56 12.85 -4.51
C LEU A 203 -2.80 14.29 -4.08
N ALA A 204 -3.88 14.49 -3.33
CA ALA A 204 -4.14 15.86 -2.81
C ALA A 204 -3.07 16.29 -1.83
N GLU A 205 -2.53 15.31 -1.12
CA GLU A 205 -1.54 15.64 -0.07
C GLU A 205 -0.12 15.62 -0.63
N LEU A 206 0.03 15.17 -1.78
CA LEU A 206 1.36 14.90 -2.35
C LEU A 206 2.17 16.19 -2.47
N PRO A 207 1.59 17.33 -2.92
CA PRO A 207 2.40 18.55 -3.05
C PRO A 207 2.95 19.03 -1.71
N ARG A 208 2.20 18.73 -0.63
CA ARG A 208 2.72 19.10 0.69
C ARG A 208 3.72 18.06 1.21
N MET A 209 3.40 16.78 0.93
CA MET A 209 4.24 15.68 1.45
C MET A 209 5.56 15.61 0.70
N SER A 210 5.55 15.74 -0.57
CA SER A 210 6.75 15.74 -1.41
C SER A 210 6.68 16.82 -2.48
N PRO A 211 7.03 18.03 -2.10
CA PRO A 211 6.87 19.18 -3.00
C PRO A 211 7.68 19.03 -4.29
N ARG A 212 8.60 18.15 -4.34
CA ARG A 212 9.45 17.96 -5.52
C ARG A 212 8.71 17.18 -6.61
N VAL A 213 7.83 16.37 -6.24
CA VAL A 213 7.09 15.56 -7.22
C VAL A 213 5.98 16.40 -7.85
N ALA A 214 6.11 16.68 -9.20
CA ALA A 214 5.14 17.57 -9.88
C ALA A 214 4.31 16.77 -10.89
N SER A 215 4.73 15.49 -11.10
CA SER A 215 4.07 14.69 -12.14
C SER A 215 2.62 14.39 -11.78
N ARG A 216 1.82 14.34 -12.82
CA ARG A 216 0.41 13.94 -12.61
C ARG A 216 0.09 12.68 -13.40
N ASP A 217 1.18 12.16 -14.05
CA ASP A 217 1.00 10.87 -14.73
C ASP A 217 0.88 9.73 -13.72
N PHE A 218 -0.21 9.02 -13.88
CA PHE A 218 -0.53 8.01 -12.86
C PHE A 218 -0.72 6.64 -13.52
N ASN A 219 0.14 5.61 -13.06
CA ASN A 219 0.01 4.21 -13.51
C ASN A 219 -0.52 3.31 -12.40
N LEU A 220 -1.46 2.52 -12.81
CA LEU A 220 -1.92 1.50 -11.87
C LEU A 220 -1.38 0.12 -12.27
N TRP A 221 -0.64 -0.50 -11.31
CA TRP A 221 -0.11 -1.85 -11.55
C TRP A 221 -0.54 -2.80 -10.43
N THR A 222 -0.90 -3.96 -10.89
CA THR A 222 -1.34 -4.93 -9.89
C THR A 222 -0.78 -6.32 -10.21
N GLU A 223 -0.73 -7.18 -9.21
CA GLU A 223 -0.28 -8.56 -9.42
C GLU A 223 -1.27 -9.55 -8.82
N SER A 224 -1.49 -10.69 -9.50
CA SER A 224 -2.36 -11.81 -9.09
C SER A 224 -3.81 -11.37 -9.03
N TYR A 225 -4.49 -11.58 -7.86
CA TYR A 225 -5.89 -11.15 -7.75
C TYR A 225 -6.01 -9.63 -7.94
N GLY A 226 -4.83 -8.97 -7.88
CA GLY A 226 -4.82 -7.53 -8.20
C GLY A 226 -5.39 -7.21 -9.57
N GLY A 227 -5.37 -8.11 -10.47
CA GLY A 227 -5.95 -7.99 -11.81
C GLY A 227 -7.46 -7.87 -11.79
N HIS A 228 -8.14 -8.27 -10.69
CA HIS A 228 -9.58 -8.01 -10.48
C HIS A 228 -9.82 -6.65 -9.83
N TYR A 229 -8.72 -6.22 -9.04
CA TYR A 229 -8.79 -4.89 -8.41
C TYR A 229 -8.59 -3.79 -9.42
N GLY A 230 -7.71 -4.07 -10.34
CA GLY A 230 -7.29 -3.04 -11.28
C GLY A 230 -8.43 -2.52 -12.14
N PRO A 231 -9.10 -3.39 -12.93
CA PRO A 231 -10.20 -2.92 -13.76
C PRO A 231 -11.36 -2.37 -12.93
N SER A 232 -11.66 -2.95 -11.76
CA SER A 232 -12.72 -2.42 -10.89
C SER A 232 -12.37 -1.04 -10.35
N LYS A 233 -11.16 -0.83 -10.15
CA LYS A 233 -10.73 0.48 -9.62
C LYS A 233 -10.67 1.52 -10.74
N VAL A 234 -10.24 1.14 -11.92
CA VAL A 234 -10.25 2.06 -13.06
C VAL A 234 -11.70 2.42 -13.41
N SER A 235 -12.59 1.47 -13.31
CA SER A 235 -14.01 1.75 -13.56
C SER A 235 -14.59 2.72 -12.54
N SER A 236 -14.22 2.58 -11.29
CA SER A 236 -14.66 3.54 -10.26
C SER A 236 -14.08 4.93 -10.50
N ALA A 237 -12.82 4.93 -11.02
CA ALA A 237 -12.17 6.22 -11.37
C ALA A 237 -12.89 6.88 -12.55
N CYS A 238 -13.32 6.13 -13.52
CA CYS A 238 -13.92 6.66 -14.74
C CYS A 238 -15.38 7.03 -14.51
N CYS A 239 -16.05 6.36 -13.53
CA CYS A 239 -17.47 6.62 -13.27
C CYS A 239 -17.65 7.88 -12.43
N CYS A 240 -16.57 8.28 -11.73
CA CYS A 240 -16.73 9.44 -10.84
C CYS A 240 -15.92 10.62 -11.37
N GLY A 241 -15.70 10.79 -12.77
CA GLY A 241 -15.35 11.98 -13.56
C GLY A 241 -14.22 12.79 -12.94
N TRP A 242 -12.87 12.82 -13.34
CA TRP A 242 -11.76 13.78 -13.23
C TRP A 242 -12.27 15.22 -13.25
#